data_AF-A0A2Z4G6Z1-F1
#
_entry.id   AF-A0A2Z4G6Z1-F1
#
_cell.length_a   1.000
_cell.length_b   1.000
_cell.length_c   1.000
_cell.angle_alpha   90.00
_cell.angle_beta   90.00
_cell.angle_gamma   90.00
#
_symmetry.space_group_name_H-M   'P 1'
#
loop_
_entity.id
_entity.type
_entity.pdbx_description
1 polymer ?
#
loop_
_entity_poly.entity_id
_entity_poly.type
_entity_poly.pdbx_seq_one_letter_code
_entity_poly.pdbx_strand_id
1 'polypeptide(L)' 'MVTKEQIFELVDDIQDESVLEQVYDMLNYIKVSKENNIWSTLTEEQIQLVNKSYEQSKKTSMLVGHKEVKERLSKWL' A
#
# COMPACT_ATOMS: atom_id res chain seq x y z
N MET A 1 -1.07 29.08 2.90
CA MET A 1 -1.66 27.73 2.59
C MET A 1 -1.30 26.88 3.78
N VAL A 2 -2.24 26.72 4.71
CA VAL A 2 -1.97 26.52 6.15
C VAL A 2 -1.02 25.34 6.44
N THR A 3 -1.13 24.24 5.70
CA THR A 3 -0.34 23.03 5.94
C THR A 3 1.15 23.18 5.62
N LYS A 4 1.53 23.99 4.63
CA LYS A 4 2.94 24.16 4.24
C LYS A 4 3.71 24.99 5.26
N GLU A 5 3.08 26.06 5.74
CA GLU A 5 3.63 26.93 6.78
C GLU A 5 3.85 26.15 8.08
N GLN A 6 2.87 25.33 8.50
CA GLN A 6 2.98 24.48 9.69
C GLN A 6 4.08 23.40 9.58
N ILE A 7 4.32 22.83 8.40
CA ILE A 7 5.42 21.87 8.21
C ILE A 7 6.76 22.57 8.33
N PHE A 8 6.92 23.79 7.79
CA PHE A 8 8.17 24.53 7.96
C PHE A 8 8.42 24.88 9.43
N GLU A 9 7.40 25.36 10.16
CA GLU A 9 7.53 25.62 11.60
C GLU A 9 7.94 24.37 12.40
N LEU A 10 7.37 23.20 12.07
CA LEU A 10 7.73 21.93 12.73
C LEU A 10 9.18 21.49 12.46
N VAL A 11 9.74 21.86 11.31
CA VAL A 11 11.07 21.44 10.88
C VAL A 11 12.15 22.45 11.30
N ASP A 12 11.80 23.74 11.40
CA ASP A 12 12.72 24.83 11.76
C ASP A 12 13.35 24.65 13.16
N ASP A 13 12.59 24.08 14.10
CA ASP A 13 13.04 23.87 15.47
C ASP A 13 13.93 22.61 15.62
N ILE A 14 14.07 21.79 14.58
CA ILE A 14 14.84 20.54 14.61
C ILE A 14 16.32 20.86 14.32
N GLN A 15 17.17 20.65 15.32
CA GLN A 15 18.62 20.84 15.21
C GLN A 15 19.38 19.54 14.89
N ASP A 16 18.73 18.38 15.03
CA ASP A 16 19.33 17.08 14.74
C ASP A 16 19.16 16.73 13.26
N GLU A 17 20.27 16.76 12.52
CA GLU A 17 20.32 16.45 11.09
C GLU A 17 19.76 15.05 10.77
N SER A 18 19.93 14.07 11.65
CA SER A 18 19.39 12.72 11.47
C SER A 18 17.86 12.70 11.45
N VAL A 19 17.24 13.58 12.24
CA VAL A 19 15.78 13.75 12.25
C VAL A 19 15.32 14.47 10.99
N LEU A 20 16.07 15.47 10.52
CA LEU A 20 15.81 16.16 9.26
C LEU A 20 15.87 15.21 8.05
N GLU A 21 16.86 14.33 8.00
CA GLU A 21 16.98 13.27 6.98
C GLU A 21 15.76 12.35 6.97
N GLN A 22 15.31 11.91 8.14
CA GLN A 22 14.11 11.07 8.26
C GLN A 22 12.83 11.77 7.78
N VAL A 23 12.67 13.05 8.12
CA VAL A 23 11.53 13.87 7.66
C VAL A 23 11.58 14.03 6.14
N TYR A 24 12.76 14.30 5.58
CA TYR A 24 12.96 14.42 4.14
C TYR A 24 12.61 13.12 3.40
N ASP A 25 13.11 11.99 3.87
CA ASP A 25 12.84 10.67 3.29
C ASP A 25 11.35 10.32 3.34
N MET A 26 10.68 10.62 4.46
CA MET A 26 9.23 10.43 4.59
C MET A 26 8.45 11.28 3.57
N LEU A 27 8.76 12.57 3.46
CA LEU A 27 8.08 13.48 2.53
C LEU A 27 8.31 13.05 1.08
N ASN A 28 9.52 12.58 0.75
CA ASN A 28 9.83 12.04 -0.57
C ASN A 28 9.08 10.74 -0.85
N TYR A 29 9.02 9.83 0.11
CA TYR A 29 8.28 8.58 -0.01
C TYR A 29 6.79 8.85 -0.30
N ILE A 30 6.18 9.79 0.44
CA ILE A 30 4.77 10.17 0.24
C ILE A 30 4.55 10.83 -1.12
N LYS A 31 5.51 11.62 -1.60
CA LYS A 31 5.45 12.25 -2.92
C LYS A 31 5.51 11.22 -4.05
N VAL A 32 6.28 10.14 -3.86
CA VAL A 32 6.44 9.04 -4.82
C VAL A 32 5.28 8.04 -4.72
N SER A 33 4.70 7.83 -3.55
CA SER A 33 3.64 6.83 -3.33
C SER A 33 2.25 7.24 -3.83
N LYS A 34 2.10 8.46 -4.36
CA LYS A 34 0.81 9.03 -4.77
C LYS A 34 0.13 8.33 -5.95
N GLU A 35 0.78 7.38 -6.61
CA GLU A 35 0.13 6.49 -7.58
C GLU A 35 0.42 5.02 -7.26
N ASN A 36 -0.57 4.36 -6.64
CA ASN A 36 -0.94 2.93 -6.78
C ASN A 36 0.15 1.95 -7.27
N ASN A 37 1.30 1.90 -6.59
CA ASN A 37 2.42 1.08 -7.03
C ASN A 37 2.47 -0.29 -6.35
N ILE A 38 1.36 -0.77 -5.76
CA ILE A 38 1.31 -2.14 -5.20
C ILE A 38 1.74 -3.15 -6.26
N TRP A 39 1.31 -2.96 -7.51
CA TRP A 39 1.68 -3.82 -8.62
C TRP A 39 3.19 -3.86 -8.89
N SER A 40 3.92 -2.75 -8.78
CA SER A 40 5.37 -2.72 -9.01
C SER A 40 6.20 -3.21 -7.83
N THR A 41 5.58 -3.31 -6.64
CA THR A 41 6.21 -3.91 -5.46
C THR A 41 6.12 -5.44 -5.43
N LEU A 42 5.34 -6.05 -6.33
CA LEU A 42 5.18 -7.50 -6.38
C LEU A 42 6.41 -8.17 -6.99
N THR A 43 6.81 -9.32 -6.44
CA THR A 43 7.77 -10.22 -7.09
C THR A 43 7.15 -10.84 -8.34
N GLU A 44 7.99 -11.36 -9.24
CA GLU A 44 7.54 -12.07 -10.43
C GLU A 44 6.57 -13.22 -10.08
N GLU A 45 6.86 -13.97 -9.01
CA GLU A 45 5.98 -15.04 -8.52
C GLU A 45 4.62 -14.51 -8.05
N GLN A 46 4.60 -13.37 -7.36
CA GLN A 46 3.37 -12.73 -6.90
C GLN A 46 2.54 -12.19 -8.08
N ILE A 47 3.19 -11.59 -9.07
CA ILE A 47 2.54 -11.13 -10.32
C ILE A 47 1.89 -12.32 -11.04
N GLN A 48 2.62 -13.41 -11.20
CA GLN A 48 2.10 -14.64 -11.81
C GLN A 48 0.91 -15.21 -11.03
N LEU A 49 0.97 -15.21 -9.70
CA LEU A 49 -0.13 -15.66 -8.85
C LEU A 49 -1.38 -14.79 -9.01
N VAL A 50 -1.22 -13.46 -9.06
CA VAL A 50 -2.35 -12.54 -9.25
C VAL A 50 -2.98 -12.76 -10.63
N ASN A 51 -2.17 -12.81 -11.69
CA ASN A 51 -2.66 -13.06 -13.05
C ASN A 51 -3.38 -14.41 -13.16
N LYS A 52 -2.80 -15.46 -12.57
CA LYS A 52 -3.43 -16.78 -12.53
C LYS A 52 -4.78 -16.73 -11.81
N SER A 53 -4.84 -16.09 -10.64
CA SER A 53 -6.07 -15.98 -9.86
C SER A 53 -7.15 -15.20 -10.61
N TYR A 54 -6.76 -14.14 -11.33
CA TYR A 54 -7.65 -13.38 -12.19
C TYR A 54 -8.25 -14.23 -13.32
N GLU A 55 -7.43 -14.99 -14.05
CA GLU A 55 -7.93 -15.88 -15.11
C GLU A 55 -8.82 -17.02 -14.56
N GLN A 56 -8.52 -17.52 -13.36
CA GLN A 56 -9.36 -18.52 -12.70
C GLN A 56 -10.73 -17.94 -12.30
N SER A 57 -10.78 -16.69 -11.84
CA SER A 57 -12.03 -16.02 -11.46
C SER A 57 -13.04 -15.89 -12.61
N LYS A 58 -12.57 -15.89 -13.86
CA LYS A 58 -13.44 -15.87 -15.05
C LYS A 58 -14.16 -17.20 -15.29
N LYS A 59 -13.74 -18.27 -14.62
CA LYS A 59 -14.31 -19.62 -14.75
C LYS A 59 -15.22 -19.90 -13.57
N THR A 60 -16.53 -19.98 -13.81
CA THR A 60 -17.53 -20.26 -12.77
C THR A 60 -17.23 -21.54 -11.97
N SER A 61 -16.64 -22.55 -12.61
CA SER A 61 -16.23 -23.80 -11.95
C SER A 61 -15.08 -23.66 -10.95
N MET A 62 -14.36 -22.53 -10.98
CA MET A 62 -13.25 -22.22 -10.08
C MET A 62 -13.63 -21.19 -9.01
N LEU A 63 -14.89 -20.74 -9.00
CA LEU A 63 -15.39 -19.85 -7.96
C LEU A 63 -15.66 -20.63 -6.68
N VAL A 64 -15.27 -20.04 -5.56
CA VAL A 64 -15.57 -20.58 -4.22
C VAL A 64 -17.00 -20.19 -3.86
N GLY A 65 -17.77 -21.14 -3.32
CA GLY A 65 -19.14 -20.90 -2.92
C GLY A 65 -19.23 -19.89 -1.77
N HIS A 66 -20.27 -19.04 -1.77
CA HIS A 66 -20.48 -18.01 -0.74
C HIS A 66 -20.46 -18.56 0.69
N LYS A 67 -21.06 -19.75 0.90
CA LYS A 67 -21.07 -20.42 2.20
C LYS A 67 -19.66 -20.75 2.68
N GLU A 68 -18.83 -21.27 1.79
CA GLU A 68 -17.44 -21.62 2.08
C GLU A 68 -16.58 -20.38 2.34
N VAL A 69 -16.80 -19.29 1.60
CA VAL A 69 -16.13 -18.00 1.87
C VAL A 69 -16.49 -17.48 3.27
N LYS A 70 -17.77 -17.53 3.63
CA LYS A 70 -18.23 -17.12 4.98
C LYS A 70 -17.63 -17.97 6.10
N GLU A 71 -17.56 -19.28 5.92
CA GLU A 71 -16.97 -20.18 6.91
C GLU A 71 -15.46 -19.94 7.09
N ARG A 72 -14.73 -19.68 5.99
CA ARG A 72 -13.29 -19.39 6.05
C ARG A 72 -12.98 -18.02 6.67
N LEU A 73 -13.81 -17.02 6.40
CA LEU A 73 -13.58 -15.64 6.83
C LEU A 73 -14.35 -15.25 8.10
N SER A 74 -15.03 -16.19 8.77
CA SER A 74 -15.83 -15.93 9.97
C SER A 74 -15.05 -15.38 11.17
N LYS A 75 -13.70 -15.39 11.12
CA LYS A 75 -12.84 -14.77 12.14
C LYS A 75 -12.53 -13.30 11.85
N TRP A 76 -12.80 -12.85 10.62
CA TRP A 76 -12.45 -11.53 10.10
C TRP A 76 -13.68 -10.68 9.74
N LEU A 77 -14.87 -11.30 9.74
CA LEU A 77 -16.21 -10.72 9.55
C LEU A 77 -17.03 -10.93 10.81
#